data_AF-A0A3N5EZ06-F1
#
_entry.id   AF-A0A3N5EZ06-F1
#
_cell.length_a   1.000
_cell.length_b   1.000
_cell.length_c   1.000
_cell.angle_alpha   90.00
_cell.angle_beta   90.00
_cell.angle_gamma   90.00
#
_symmetry.space_group_name_H-M   'P 1'
#
loop_
_entity.id
_entity.type
_entity.pdbx_description
1 polymer ?
#
loop_
_entity_poly.entity_id
_entity_poly.type
_entity_poly.pdbx_seq_one_letter_code
_entity_poly.pdbx_strand_id
1 'polypeptide(L)'
;MSKHPELPPEPRPEPGPDPLPQPPVPDAAAPATPTVRINAVAAPLPRKTHVRELPTLGSMRLTTELREEGIDLRSLEDRFPHVLNQVSAEWDTPKAALEVLDALLIDQRGGRQGFPDDALAALLALRRCCVERIARAARR
;
A
#
# COMPACT_ATOMS: atom_id res chain seq x y z
N MET A 1 79.48 -1.94 27.72
CA MET A 1 79.37 -0.49 27.49
C MET A 1 78.81 -0.27 26.09
N SER A 2 77.53 0.07 25.98
CA SER A 2 76.94 0.74 24.80
C SER A 2 75.73 1.53 25.30
N LYS A 3 75.87 2.85 25.34
CA LYS A 3 74.79 3.81 25.60
C LYS A 3 73.86 3.83 24.39
N HIS A 4 72.57 3.58 24.58
CA HIS A 4 71.54 3.99 23.63
C HIS A 4 71.04 5.39 24.01
N PRO A 5 70.93 6.34 23.07
CA PRO A 5 70.46 7.68 23.36
C PRO A 5 68.95 7.71 23.57
N GLU A 6 68.54 8.41 24.62
CA GLU A 6 67.14 8.70 24.97
C GLU A 6 66.54 9.64 23.91
N LEU A 7 65.50 9.18 23.21
CA LEU A 7 64.71 10.00 22.29
C LEU A 7 63.82 10.96 23.10
N PRO A 8 63.63 12.21 22.65
CA PRO A 8 62.77 13.17 23.34
C PRO A 8 61.30 12.75 23.31
N PRO A 9 60.49 13.12 24.32
CA PRO A 9 59.07 12.76 24.35
C PRO A 9 58.29 13.47 23.25
N GLU A 10 57.43 12.71 22.54
CA GLU A 10 56.55 13.25 21.50
C GLU A 10 55.56 14.30 22.04
N PRO A 11 55.21 15.32 21.24
CA PRO A 11 54.22 16.31 21.64
C PRO A 11 52.83 15.67 21.74
N ARG A 12 52.11 16.01 22.81
CA ARG A 12 50.72 15.58 23.02
C ARG A 12 49.83 16.11 21.89
N PRO A 13 48.86 15.33 21.39
CA PRO A 13 47.91 15.82 20.41
C PRO A 13 47.03 16.91 21.05
N GLU A 14 46.92 18.06 20.39
CA GLU A 14 46.03 19.15 20.80
C GLU A 14 44.56 18.67 20.76
N PRO A 15 43.70 19.11 21.70
CA PRO A 15 42.28 18.83 21.62
C PRO A 15 41.69 19.59 20.42
N GLY A 16 41.25 18.84 19.41
CA GLY A 16 40.52 19.39 18.27
C GLY A 16 39.22 20.09 18.73
N PRO A 17 38.66 21.00 17.90
CA PRO A 17 37.48 21.76 18.28
C PRO A 17 36.30 20.82 18.53
N ASP A 18 35.52 21.14 19.58
CA ASP A 18 34.30 20.43 19.97
C ASP A 18 33.42 20.10 18.75
N PRO A 19 32.93 18.85 18.62
CA PRO A 19 32.00 18.52 17.56
C PRO A 19 30.68 19.27 17.77
N LEU A 20 30.29 20.05 16.76
CA LEU A 20 28.95 20.65 16.67
C LEU A 20 27.88 19.56 16.88
N PRO A 21 26.75 19.86 17.54
CA PRO A 21 25.68 18.90 17.72
C PRO A 21 25.15 18.45 16.36
N GLN A 22 25.27 17.16 16.07
CA GLN A 22 24.68 16.58 14.86
C GLN A 22 23.15 16.57 15.01
N PRO A 23 22.39 16.97 13.97
CA PRO A 23 20.95 16.75 13.96
C PRO A 23 20.64 15.25 13.98
N PRO A 24 19.51 14.81 14.55
CA PRO A 24 19.16 13.40 14.60
C PRO A 24 19.04 12.84 13.19
N VAL A 25 19.80 11.77 12.92
CA VAL A 25 19.66 10.97 11.70
C VAL A 25 18.26 10.36 11.66
N PRO A 26 17.46 10.57 10.60
CA PRO A 26 16.30 9.74 10.36
C PRO A 26 16.76 8.38 9.86
N ASP A 27 16.41 7.37 10.65
CA ASP A 27 16.54 5.94 10.38
C ASP A 27 15.92 5.57 9.02
N ALA A 28 16.63 4.72 8.29
CA ALA A 28 16.23 3.87 7.17
C ALA A 28 14.88 4.16 6.46
N ALA A 29 14.96 4.51 5.16
CA ALA A 29 13.91 4.11 4.21
C ALA A 29 14.39 4.15 2.75
N ALA A 30 14.61 2.94 2.21
CA ALA A 30 14.32 2.43 0.86
C ALA A 30 14.56 3.29 -0.41
N PRO A 31 15.03 2.67 -1.52
CA PRO A 31 15.20 3.34 -2.81
C PRO A 31 13.86 3.81 -3.39
N ALA A 32 13.81 5.07 -3.78
CA ALA A 32 12.66 5.70 -4.42
C ALA A 32 12.40 5.11 -5.81
N THR A 33 11.27 4.41 -5.97
CA THR A 33 10.64 4.21 -7.28
C THR A 33 9.83 5.45 -7.67
N PRO A 34 9.85 5.88 -8.95
CA PRO A 34 9.13 7.07 -9.39
C PRO A 34 7.66 6.69 -9.67
N THR A 35 6.78 6.88 -8.70
CA THR A 35 5.33 6.72 -8.92
C THR A 35 4.68 8.06 -9.22
N VAL A 36 4.07 8.07 -10.40
CA VAL A 36 3.40 9.16 -11.10
C VAL A 36 2.38 9.88 -10.20
N ARG A 37 2.43 11.22 -10.20
CA ARG A 37 1.50 12.11 -9.48
C ARG A 37 0.24 12.35 -10.29
N ILE A 38 -0.94 12.16 -9.69
CA ILE A 38 -2.19 12.75 -10.19
C ILE A 38 -3.09 13.18 -9.01
N ASN A 39 -3.40 14.48 -8.95
CA ASN A 39 -4.31 15.17 -8.01
C ASN A 39 -5.78 14.76 -8.23
N ALA A 40 -6.52 14.31 -7.21
CA ALA A 40 -7.38 15.02 -6.23
C ALA A 40 -8.79 15.45 -6.73
N VAL A 41 -9.84 14.85 -6.13
CA VAL A 41 -11.03 15.50 -5.50
C VAL A 41 -12.15 14.47 -5.17
N ALA A 42 -12.68 14.57 -3.94
CA ALA A 42 -14.04 14.23 -3.45
C ALA A 42 -14.30 12.97 -2.56
N ALA A 43 -14.76 13.31 -1.34
CA ALA A 43 -15.75 12.70 -0.43
C ALA A 43 -15.38 11.54 0.54
N PRO A 44 -15.75 11.64 1.84
CA PRO A 44 -15.37 10.68 2.88
C PRO A 44 -16.44 9.61 3.12
N LEU A 45 -16.12 8.34 2.83
CA LEU A 45 -16.95 7.20 3.23
C LEU A 45 -16.80 6.88 4.74
N PRO A 46 -17.89 6.45 5.42
CA PRO A 46 -17.96 6.25 6.86
C PRO A 46 -17.02 5.13 7.33
N ARG A 47 -16.19 5.43 8.34
CA ARG A 47 -15.19 4.52 8.90
C ARG A 47 -15.86 3.59 9.93
N LYS A 48 -16.22 2.35 9.53
CA LYS A 48 -16.59 1.29 10.47
C LYS A 48 -15.33 0.53 10.91
N THR A 49 -15.18 0.44 12.22
CA THR A 49 -14.08 -0.15 12.99
C THR A 49 -13.88 -1.62 12.62
N HIS A 50 -12.63 -2.03 12.37
CA HIS A 50 -12.25 -3.39 12.00
C HIS A 50 -12.54 -4.40 13.12
N VAL A 51 -13.77 -4.91 13.19
CA VAL A 51 -14.01 -6.27 13.70
C VAL A 51 -13.48 -7.22 12.61
N ARG A 52 -12.96 -8.39 13.00
CA ARG A 52 -12.51 -9.42 12.06
C ARG A 52 -13.73 -9.93 11.28
N GLU A 53 -14.11 -9.21 10.23
CA GLU A 53 -15.32 -9.48 9.45
C GLU A 53 -15.12 -10.77 8.65
N LEU A 54 -16.09 -11.66 8.75
CA LEU A 54 -16.15 -12.84 7.91
C LEU A 54 -16.57 -12.43 6.48
N PRO A 55 -16.11 -13.15 5.45
CA PRO A 55 -16.62 -12.95 4.11
C PRO A 55 -18.15 -13.17 4.11
N THR A 56 -18.88 -12.19 3.59
CA THR A 56 -20.33 -12.33 3.41
C THR A 56 -20.64 -13.33 2.30
N LEU A 57 -21.88 -13.82 2.24
CA LEU A 57 -22.33 -14.67 1.13
C LEU A 57 -22.17 -13.99 -0.24
N GLY A 58 -22.31 -12.67 -0.29
CA GLY A 58 -22.04 -11.86 -1.50
C GLY A 58 -20.58 -11.96 -1.91
N SER A 59 -19.66 -11.81 -0.96
CA SER A 59 -18.22 -11.97 -1.17
C SER A 59 -17.86 -13.36 -1.68
N MET A 60 -18.46 -14.42 -1.12
CA MET A 60 -18.20 -15.80 -1.56
C MET A 60 -18.74 -16.09 -2.97
N ARG A 61 -19.88 -15.49 -3.35
CA ARG A 61 -20.40 -15.56 -4.72
C ARG A 61 -19.46 -14.84 -5.68
N LEU A 62 -19.07 -13.62 -5.33
CA LEU A 62 -18.13 -12.81 -6.11
C LEU A 62 -16.82 -13.55 -6.38
N THR A 63 -16.23 -14.17 -5.35
CA THR A 63 -14.99 -14.95 -5.51
C THR A 63 -15.17 -16.20 -6.36
N THR A 64 -16.36 -16.82 -6.32
CA THR A 64 -16.67 -17.97 -7.18
C THR A 64 -16.82 -17.53 -8.63
N GLU A 65 -17.62 -16.49 -8.91
CA GLU A 65 -17.82 -15.94 -10.26
C GLU A 65 -16.49 -15.50 -10.90
N LEU A 66 -15.68 -14.77 -10.15
CA LEU A 66 -14.43 -14.23 -10.68
C LEU A 66 -13.35 -15.29 -10.85
N ARG A 67 -13.40 -16.38 -10.08
CA ARG A 67 -12.53 -17.53 -10.30
C ARG A 67 -12.81 -18.20 -11.64
N GLU A 68 -14.07 -18.27 -12.06
CA GLU A 68 -14.44 -18.81 -13.39
C GLU A 68 -13.88 -17.93 -14.52
N GLU A 69 -13.78 -16.62 -14.29
CA GLU A 69 -13.12 -15.64 -15.18
C GLU A 69 -11.58 -15.67 -15.06
N GLY A 70 -11.01 -16.52 -14.21
CA GLY A 70 -9.55 -16.65 -14.02
C GLY A 70 -8.92 -15.58 -13.12
N ILE A 71 -9.72 -14.85 -12.35
CA ILE A 71 -9.27 -13.80 -11.42
C ILE A 71 -9.18 -14.38 -10.01
N ASP A 72 -7.97 -14.41 -9.44
CA ASP A 72 -7.76 -14.88 -8.06
C ASP A 72 -7.94 -13.75 -7.04
N LEU A 73 -8.85 -13.95 -6.10
CA LEU A 73 -9.16 -13.03 -5.02
C LEU A 73 -8.81 -13.60 -3.64
N ARG A 74 -8.15 -14.76 -3.54
CA ARG A 74 -7.78 -15.37 -2.25
C ARG A 74 -6.99 -14.42 -1.36
N SER A 75 -6.08 -13.65 -1.94
CA SER A 75 -5.29 -12.66 -1.21
C SER A 75 -6.14 -11.56 -0.57
N LEU A 76 -7.28 -11.22 -1.18
CA LEU A 76 -8.25 -10.28 -0.61
C LEU A 76 -9.16 -10.95 0.41
N GLU A 77 -9.59 -12.20 0.17
CA GLU A 77 -10.42 -12.97 1.09
C GLU A 77 -9.73 -13.18 2.45
N ASP A 78 -8.46 -13.56 2.44
CA ASP A 78 -7.69 -13.88 3.64
C ASP A 78 -7.25 -12.63 4.41
N ARG A 79 -6.80 -11.59 3.68
CA ARG A 79 -6.16 -10.40 4.29
C ARG A 79 -7.08 -9.19 4.37
N PHE A 80 -8.05 -9.06 3.47
CA PHE A 80 -8.90 -7.88 3.32
C PHE A 80 -10.40 -8.22 3.14
N PRO A 81 -11.00 -9.04 4.02
CA PRO A 81 -12.39 -9.48 3.86
C PRO A 81 -13.39 -8.31 3.87
N HIS A 82 -13.09 -7.23 4.59
CA HIS A 82 -13.88 -5.99 4.61
C HIS A 82 -13.93 -5.30 3.23
N VAL A 83 -12.82 -5.30 2.47
CA VAL A 83 -12.78 -4.77 1.11
C VAL A 83 -13.66 -5.62 0.20
N LEU A 84 -13.52 -6.94 0.30
CA LEU A 84 -14.27 -7.89 -0.49
C LEU A 84 -15.78 -7.76 -0.21
N ASN A 85 -16.17 -7.64 1.06
CA ASN A 85 -17.54 -7.38 1.49
C ASN A 85 -18.07 -6.08 0.88
N GLN A 86 -17.29 -5.00 0.94
CA GLN A 86 -17.69 -3.70 0.40
C GLN A 86 -17.90 -3.74 -1.11
N VAL A 87 -17.01 -4.38 -1.86
CA VAL A 87 -17.15 -4.54 -3.32
C VAL A 87 -18.35 -5.43 -3.65
N SER A 88 -18.53 -6.54 -2.92
CA SER A 88 -19.63 -7.48 -3.17
C SER A 88 -21.01 -6.86 -2.97
N ALA A 89 -21.15 -5.91 -2.03
CA ALA A 89 -22.41 -5.23 -1.77
C ALA A 89 -22.89 -4.41 -2.97
N GLU A 90 -21.96 -3.85 -3.74
CA GLU A 90 -22.25 -2.99 -4.89
C GLU A 90 -22.03 -3.69 -6.24
N TRP A 91 -21.62 -4.97 -6.25
CA TRP A 91 -21.22 -5.70 -7.45
C TRP A 91 -22.31 -5.83 -8.52
N ASP A 92 -23.57 -5.92 -8.08
CA ASP A 92 -24.74 -5.95 -8.98
C ASP A 92 -24.93 -4.65 -9.75
N THR A 93 -24.37 -3.54 -9.25
CA THR A 93 -24.41 -2.22 -9.90
C THR A 93 -23.01 -1.87 -10.43
N PRO A 94 -22.72 -2.11 -11.72
CA PRO A 94 -21.34 -2.03 -12.23
C PRO A 94 -20.68 -0.67 -12.03
N LYS A 95 -21.46 0.43 -12.10
CA LYS A 95 -20.97 1.79 -11.84
C LYS A 95 -20.61 2.01 -10.37
N ALA A 96 -21.47 1.59 -9.44
CA ALA A 96 -21.21 1.74 -8.01
C ALA A 96 -20.02 0.88 -7.56
N ALA A 97 -19.93 -0.36 -8.06
CA ALA A 97 -18.77 -1.22 -7.84
C ALA A 97 -17.47 -0.58 -8.33
N LEU A 98 -17.49 0.08 -9.50
CA LEU A 98 -16.33 0.78 -10.03
C LEU A 98 -15.93 1.96 -9.15
N GLU A 99 -16.89 2.77 -8.66
CA GLU A 99 -16.62 3.88 -7.74
C GLU A 99 -16.00 3.41 -6.41
N VAL A 100 -16.49 2.29 -5.86
CA VAL A 100 -15.91 1.66 -4.67
C VAL A 100 -14.47 1.22 -4.92
N LEU A 101 -14.22 0.54 -6.06
CA LEU A 101 -12.88 0.09 -6.43
C LEU A 101 -11.92 1.25 -6.68
N ASP A 102 -12.37 2.30 -7.37
CA ASP A 102 -11.59 3.52 -7.58
C ASP A 102 -11.28 4.19 -6.24
N ALA A 103 -12.24 4.28 -5.31
CA ALA A 103 -12.01 4.83 -3.97
C ALA A 103 -11.03 4.00 -3.12
N LEU A 104 -10.93 2.69 -3.37
CA LEU A 104 -9.98 1.79 -2.70
C LEU A 104 -8.57 1.91 -3.31
N LEU A 105 -8.48 1.94 -4.64
CA LEU A 105 -7.22 2.02 -5.38
C LEU A 105 -6.58 3.41 -5.30
N ILE A 106 -7.42 4.45 -5.25
CA ILE A 106 -7.00 5.84 -5.11
C ILE A 106 -6.88 6.10 -3.61
N ASP A 107 -5.69 5.85 -3.04
CA ASP A 107 -5.41 6.10 -1.62
C ASP A 107 -5.50 7.60 -1.29
N GLN A 108 -6.70 8.04 -0.90
CA GLN A 108 -6.96 9.43 -0.53
C GLN A 108 -6.57 9.76 0.92
N ARG A 109 -5.96 8.84 1.68
CA ARG A 109 -5.86 9.00 3.16
C ARG A 109 -4.51 9.40 3.70
N GLY A 110 -3.44 9.40 2.90
CA GLY A 110 -2.12 9.89 3.30
C GLY A 110 -1.52 9.06 4.45
N GLY A 111 -0.48 8.29 4.16
CA GLY A 111 0.27 7.54 5.19
C GLY A 111 -0.20 6.10 5.42
N ARG A 112 -0.92 5.48 4.46
CA ARG A 112 -1.10 4.02 4.42
C ARG A 112 -0.12 3.41 3.42
N GLN A 113 0.37 2.19 3.70
CA GLN A 113 1.35 1.48 2.86
C GLN A 113 0.75 0.93 1.54
N GLY A 114 -0.43 1.41 1.11
CA GLY A 114 -1.15 0.85 -0.03
C GLY A 114 -1.61 -0.59 0.20
N PHE A 115 -1.92 -1.28 -0.90
CA PHE A 115 -2.17 -2.72 -0.91
C PHE A 115 -0.88 -3.47 -1.30
N PRO A 116 -0.62 -4.66 -0.74
CA PRO A 116 0.45 -5.53 -1.22
C PRO A 116 0.17 -5.93 -2.68
N ASP A 117 1.23 -6.23 -3.45
CA ASP A 117 1.15 -6.47 -4.89
C ASP A 117 0.07 -7.48 -5.29
N ASP A 118 -0.06 -8.59 -4.55
CA ASP A 118 -1.08 -9.61 -4.82
C ASP A 118 -2.51 -9.09 -4.65
N ALA A 119 -2.75 -8.27 -3.62
CA ALA A 119 -4.06 -7.67 -3.38
C ALA A 119 -4.34 -6.54 -4.38
N LEU A 120 -3.32 -5.78 -4.76
CA LEU A 120 -3.43 -4.75 -5.78
C LEU A 120 -3.76 -5.34 -7.16
N ALA A 121 -3.08 -6.43 -7.55
CA ALA A 121 -3.36 -7.14 -8.80
C ALA A 121 -4.81 -7.66 -8.84
N ALA A 122 -5.29 -8.23 -7.74
CA ALA A 122 -6.67 -8.67 -7.59
C ALA A 122 -7.68 -7.50 -7.75
N LEU A 123 -7.42 -6.34 -7.10
CA LEU A 123 -8.26 -5.15 -7.21
C LEU A 123 -8.26 -4.55 -8.62
N LEU A 124 -7.12 -4.55 -9.31
CA LEU A 124 -7.01 -4.07 -10.69
C LEU A 124 -7.76 -4.99 -11.68
N ALA A 125 -7.69 -6.31 -11.47
CA ALA A 125 -8.44 -7.28 -12.25
C ALA A 125 -9.96 -7.11 -12.05
N LEU A 126 -10.39 -6.94 -10.80
CA LEU A 126 -11.77 -6.58 -10.44
C LEU A 126 -12.24 -5.32 -11.18
N ARG A 127 -11.45 -4.25 -11.13
CA ARG A 127 -11.75 -2.99 -11.80
C ARG A 127 -11.92 -3.16 -13.29
N ARG A 128 -11.01 -3.91 -13.94
CA ARG A 128 -11.10 -4.21 -15.37
C ARG A 128 -12.40 -4.95 -15.70
N CYS A 129 -12.76 -5.97 -14.91
CA CYS A 129 -14.01 -6.71 -15.07
C CYS A 129 -15.23 -5.78 -14.96
N CYS A 130 -15.28 -4.87 -13.98
CA CYS A 130 -16.35 -3.87 -13.86
C CYS A 130 -16.45 -2.98 -15.11
N VAL A 131 -15.34 -2.45 -15.60
CA VAL A 131 -15.31 -1.61 -16.81
C VAL A 131 -15.82 -2.38 -18.03
N GLU A 132 -15.39 -3.63 -18.20
CA GLU A 132 -15.86 -4.49 -19.29
C GLU A 132 -17.37 -4.78 -19.17
N ARG A 133 -17.89 -5.01 -17.96
CA ARG A 133 -19.34 -5.16 -17.70
C ARG A 133 -20.11 -3.89 -18.03
N ILE A 134 -19.63 -2.71 -17.64
CA ILE A 134 -20.25 -1.42 -17.99
C ILE A 134 -20.28 -1.24 -19.52
N ALA A 135 -19.16 -1.51 -20.19
CA ALA A 135 -19.06 -1.38 -21.64
C ALA A 135 -19.93 -2.39 -22.40
N ARG A 136 -20.19 -3.58 -21.83
CA ARG A 136 -21.17 -4.54 -22.38
C ARG A 136 -22.60 -4.05 -22.15
N ALA A 137 -22.91 -3.50 -20.97
CA ALA A 137 -24.24 -2.97 -20.64
C ALA A 137 -24.60 -1.75 -21.50
N ALA A 138 -23.66 -0.86 -21.79
CA ALA A 138 -23.87 0.31 -22.65
C ALA A 138 -24.04 -0.03 -24.15
N ARG A 139 -23.74 -1.28 -24.55
CA ARG A 139 -23.92 -1.78 -25.92
C ARG A 139 -25.25 -2.51 -26.14
N ARG A 140 -26.05 -2.68 -25.08
CA ARG A 140 -27.42 -3.19 -25.15
C ARG A 140 -28.41 -2.03 -25.14
#